data_AF-A0A940FIP7-F1
#
_entry.id   AF-A0A940FIP7-F1
#
_cell.length_a   1.000
_cell.length_b   1.000
_cell.length_c   1.000
_cell.angle_alpha   90.00
_cell.angle_beta   90.00
_cell.angle_gamma   90.00
#
_symmetry.space_group_name_H-M   'P 1'
#
loop_
_entity.id
_entity.type
_entity.pdbx_description
1 polymer ?
#
loop_
_entity_poly.entity_id
_entity_poly.type
_entity_poly.pdbx_seq_one_letter_code
_entity_poly.pdbx_strand_id
1 'polypeptide(L)'
;MAKAKKNKTAVRDKLKSVKPSGKKDESFFELVYEVVRQIPKGRVTSYGAIAVCLGTRLSARMVGWAMNGSHNYHLKVPAHRVVNRNGMLSGKH
;
A
#
# COMPACT_ATOMS: atom_id res chain seq x y z
N MET A 1 -41.60 3.19 -28.87
CA MET A 1 -40.45 2.63 -29.59
C MET A 1 -39.30 2.39 -28.62
N ALA A 2 -38.72 1.19 -28.68
CA ALA A 2 -37.42 0.69 -28.19
C ALA A 2 -36.81 1.14 -26.84
N LYS A 3 -36.56 0.13 -26.00
CA LYS A 3 -35.72 0.09 -24.78
C LYS A 3 -34.24 0.42 -25.06
N ALA A 4 -33.55 0.93 -24.05
CA ALA A 4 -32.16 0.52 -23.76
C ALA A 4 -31.90 0.50 -22.24
N LYS A 5 -31.93 -0.71 -21.65
CA LYS A 5 -31.31 -1.02 -20.35
C LYS A 5 -29.81 -1.21 -20.57
N LYS A 6 -28.95 -0.55 -19.78
CA LYS A 6 -27.67 -1.13 -19.35
C LYS A 6 -27.47 -0.84 -17.87
N ASN A 7 -27.28 -1.92 -17.12
CA ASN A 7 -27.08 -1.98 -15.68
C ASN A 7 -25.72 -2.67 -15.43
N LYS A 8 -25.13 -2.41 -14.26
CA LYS A 8 -23.99 -3.11 -13.60
C LYS A 8 -22.55 -2.72 -13.94
N THR A 9 -21.95 -1.96 -13.01
CA THR A 9 -20.75 -2.31 -12.22
C THR A 9 -20.72 -1.35 -11.02
N ALA A 10 -21.30 -1.66 -9.85
CA ALA A 10 -20.68 -2.50 -8.81
C ALA A 10 -19.15 -2.51 -8.99
N VAL A 11 -18.32 -1.84 -8.21
CA VAL A 11 -18.21 -1.80 -6.76
C VAL A 11 -17.32 -0.59 -6.47
N ARG A 12 -17.85 0.50 -5.88
CA ARG A 12 -17.00 1.43 -5.14
C ARG A 12 -16.65 0.68 -3.86
N ASP A 13 -15.64 -0.19 -3.95
CA ASP A 13 -15.14 -0.90 -2.78
C ASP A 13 -14.79 0.19 -1.79
N LYS A 14 -15.54 0.23 -0.68
CA LYS A 14 -15.25 1.12 0.43
C LYS A 14 -13.78 0.90 0.74
N LEU A 15 -12.95 1.90 0.44
CA LEU A 15 -11.54 1.87 0.85
C LEU A 15 -11.57 1.58 2.34
N LYS A 16 -11.06 0.41 2.74
CA LYS A 16 -11.01 0.02 4.14
C LYS A 16 -10.20 1.10 4.84
N SER A 17 -10.88 1.87 5.68
CA SER A 17 -10.27 2.82 6.58
C SER A 17 -9.38 2.02 7.52
N VAL A 18 -8.08 1.89 7.19
CA VAL A 18 -7.07 1.37 8.10
C VAL A 18 -6.97 2.40 9.23
N LYS A 19 -7.78 2.22 10.28
CA LYS A 19 -7.59 2.87 11.56
C LYS A 19 -6.66 1.95 12.34
N PRO A 20 -5.55 2.46 12.92
CA PRO A 20 -4.69 1.63 13.75
C PRO A 20 -5.57 1.01 14.84
N SER A 21 -5.54 -0.32 14.92
CA SER A 21 -6.56 -1.18 15.55
C SER A 21 -6.73 -0.97 17.07
N GLY A 22 -5.98 -0.04 17.68
CA GLY A 22 -5.95 0.17 19.13
C GLY A 22 -5.42 -1.05 19.90
N LYS A 23 -4.95 -2.09 19.20
CA LYS A 23 -4.21 -3.22 19.77
C LYS A 23 -2.80 -2.74 20.08
N LYS A 24 -2.26 -3.18 21.23
CA LYS A 24 -0.89 -2.87 21.69
C LYS A 24 0.10 -3.06 20.54
N ASP A 25 0.56 -1.93 20.03
CA ASP A 25 1.73 -1.72 19.18
C ASP A 25 1.79 -2.59 17.91
N GLU A 26 0.87 -2.39 16.96
CA GLU A 26 1.18 -2.70 15.56
C GLU A 26 2.42 -1.89 15.17
N SER A 27 3.53 -2.59 14.91
CA SER A 27 4.78 -1.95 14.57
C SER A 27 4.58 -1.09 13.31
N PHE A 28 5.23 0.06 13.24
CA PHE A 28 5.22 0.93 12.04
C PHE A 28 5.45 0.11 10.75
N PHE A 29 6.24 -0.96 10.83
CA PHE A 29 6.53 -1.84 9.69
C PHE A 29 5.31 -2.68 9.28
N GLU A 30 4.51 -3.14 10.24
CA GLU A 30 3.29 -3.90 9.97
C GLU A 30 2.26 -3.02 9.27
N LEU A 31 2.07 -1.79 9.76
CA LEU A 31 1.20 -0.80 9.11
C LEU A 31 1.65 -0.52 7.66
N VAL A 32 2.95 -0.40 7.42
CA VAL A 32 3.51 -0.28 6.06
C VAL A 32 3.15 -1.50 5.22
N TYR A 33 3.34 -2.71 5.72
CA TYR A 33 3.04 -3.94 4.99
C TYR A 33 1.55 -4.07 4.66
N GLU A 34 0.66 -3.70 5.59
CA GLU A 34 -0.77 -3.71 5.37
C GLU A 34 -1.18 -2.76 4.24
N VAL A 35 -0.68 -1.54 4.24
CA VAL A 35 -0.93 -0.56 3.17
C VAL A 35 -0.42 -1.07 1.83
N VAL A 36 0.78 -1.65 1.80
CA VAL A 36 1.39 -2.17 0.56
C VAL A 36 0.59 -3.34 -0.02
N ARG A 37 -0.02 -4.18 0.82
CA ARG A 37 -0.91 -5.26 0.37
C ARG A 37 -2.20 -4.76 -0.30
N GLN A 38 -2.65 -3.53 0.02
CA GLN A 38 -3.83 -2.95 -0.61
C GLN A 38 -3.56 -2.41 -2.02
N ILE A 39 -2.30 -2.31 -2.46
CA ILE A 39 -1.97 -1.81 -3.80
C ILE A 39 -2.44 -2.85 -4.82
N PRO A 40 -3.35 -2.51 -5.76
CA PRO A 40 -3.86 -3.47 -6.73
C PRO A 40 -2.81 -3.87 -7.78
N LYS A 41 -3.05 -4.98 -8.48
CA LYS A 41 -2.22 -5.40 -9.62
C LYS A 41 -2.25 -4.33 -10.72
N GLY A 42 -1.12 -4.11 -11.39
CA GLY A 42 -0.99 -3.10 -12.46
C GLY A 42 -0.89 -1.66 -11.96
N ARG A 43 -0.80 -1.42 -10.65
CA ARG A 43 -0.52 -0.10 -10.07
C ARG A 43 0.70 -0.14 -9.17
N VAL A 44 1.33 1.03 -9.05
CA VAL A 44 2.50 1.27 -8.21
C VAL A 44 2.26 2.50 -7.34
N THR A 45 2.97 2.58 -6.22
CA THR A 45 2.98 3.74 -5.33
C THR A 45 4.42 4.08 -4.93
N SER A 46 4.63 5.27 -4.37
CA SER A 46 5.94 5.68 -3.87
C SER A 46 6.05 5.50 -2.35
N TYR A 47 7.27 5.36 -1.84
CA TYR A 47 7.53 5.34 -0.39
C TYR A 47 6.93 6.56 0.33
N GLY A 48 7.02 7.74 -0.30
CA GLY A 48 6.44 8.98 0.25
C GLY A 48 4.91 8.94 0.30
N ALA A 49 4.25 8.39 -0.71
CA ALA A 49 2.80 8.26 -0.70
C ALA A 49 2.30 7.32 0.42
N ILE A 50 3.02 6.24 0.69
CA ILE A 50 2.73 5.36 1.83
C ILE A 50 2.90 6.10 3.16
N ALA A 51 3.99 6.85 3.31
CA ALA A 51 4.24 7.66 4.51
C ALA A 51 3.14 8.72 4.73
N VAL A 52 2.69 9.39 3.68
CA VAL A 52 1.55 10.33 3.72
C VAL A 52 0.26 9.61 4.12
N CYS A 53 0.01 8.42 3.56
CA CYS A 53 -1.18 7.61 3.87
C CYS A 53 -1.24 7.21 5.35
N LEU A 54 -0.09 6.97 5.98
CA LEU A 54 0.04 6.64 7.41
C LEU A 54 0.08 7.88 8.32
N GLY A 55 -0.07 9.09 7.77
CA GLY A 55 -0.01 10.34 8.54
C GLY A 55 1.41 10.78 8.93
N THR A 56 2.45 10.08 8.44
CA THR A 56 3.85 10.29 8.79
C THR A 56 4.64 10.86 7.61
N ARG A 57 4.25 12.05 7.11
CA ARG A 57 4.75 12.65 5.85
C ARG A 57 6.28 12.66 5.66
N LEU A 58 7.07 12.68 6.73
CA LEU A 58 8.55 12.72 6.69
C LEU A 58 9.24 11.35 6.84
N SER A 59 8.47 10.27 6.93
CA SER A 59 8.99 8.92 7.23
C SER A 59 9.25 8.04 6.01
N ALA A 60 9.28 8.59 4.80
CA ALA A 60 9.47 7.83 3.56
C ALA A 60 10.72 6.93 3.59
N ARG A 61 11.79 7.39 4.25
CA ARG A 61 13.02 6.59 4.43
C ARG A 61 12.80 5.40 5.37
N MET A 62 12.03 5.56 6.45
CA MET A 62 11.64 4.44 7.32
C MET A 62 10.76 3.42 6.58
N VAL A 63 9.85 3.88 5.70
CA VAL A 63 9.09 2.96 4.82
C VAL A 63 10.04 2.15 3.94
N GLY A 64 11.08 2.77 3.39
CA GLY A 64 12.13 2.06 2.64
C GLY A 64 12.83 0.97 3.46
N TRP A 65 13.15 1.26 4.72
CA TRP A 65 13.73 0.28 5.65
C TRP A 65 12.77 -0.88 5.95
N ALA A 66 11.50 -0.57 6.22
CA ALA A 66 10.46 -1.59 6.39
C ALA A 66 10.39 -2.49 5.14
N MET A 67 10.34 -1.89 3.95
CA MET A 67 10.25 -2.65 2.70
C MET A 67 11.47 -3.53 2.43
N ASN A 68 12.67 -3.13 2.87
CA ASN A 68 13.86 -3.99 2.81
C ASN A 68 13.69 -5.28 3.62
N GLY A 69 13.11 -5.17 4.83
CA GLY A 69 12.82 -6.31 5.72
C GLY A 69 11.58 -7.14 5.35
N SER A 70 10.80 -6.72 4.35
CA SER A 70 9.51 -7.33 4.01
C SER A 70 9.60 -8.81 3.56
N HIS A 71 10.78 -9.25 3.12
CA HIS A 71 11.04 -10.62 2.69
C HIS A 71 10.93 -11.65 3.83
N ASN A 72 11.21 -11.23 5.07
CA ASN A 72 11.22 -12.10 6.23
C ASN A 72 9.85 -12.16 6.94
N TYR A 73 8.84 -11.48 6.41
CA TYR A 73 7.52 -11.43 7.03
C TYR A 73 6.66 -12.62 6.59
N HIS A 74 5.89 -13.19 7.53
CA HIS A 74 5.07 -14.39 7.29
C HIS A 74 4.11 -14.26 6.11
N LEU A 75 3.55 -13.06 5.91
CA LEU A 75 2.60 -12.75 4.85
C LEU A 75 3.28 -12.02 3.70
N LYS A 76 3.12 -12.54 2.48
CA LYS A 76 3.69 -11.97 1.25
C LYS A 76 3.37 -10.48 1.10
N VAL A 77 4.40 -9.67 0.90
CA VAL A 77 4.29 -8.23 0.64
C VAL A 77 4.70 -7.96 -0.81
N PRO A 78 3.87 -7.28 -1.63
CA PRO A 78 4.19 -7.00 -3.04
C PRO A 78 5.19 -5.84 -3.18
N ALA A 79 6.44 -6.04 -2.74
CA ALA A 79 7.45 -4.99 -2.68
C ALA A 79 7.79 -4.32 -4.03
N HIS A 80 7.70 -5.07 -5.13
CA HIS A 80 7.86 -4.56 -6.49
C HIS A 80 6.87 -3.45 -6.88
N ARG A 81 5.78 -3.23 -6.12
CA ARG A 81 4.81 -2.15 -6.37
C ARG A 81 5.18 -0.85 -5.69
N VAL A 82 6.27 -0.83 -4.93
CA VAL A 82 6.75 0.35 -4.22
C VAL A 82 8.03 0.83 -4.87
N VAL A 83 8.01 2.07 -5.36
CA VAL A 83 9.12 2.67 -6.11
C VAL A 83 9.63 3.94 -5.43
N ASN A 84 10.83 4.36 -5.81
CA ASN A 84 11.40 5.63 -5.36
C ASN A 84 10.69 6.84 -6.01
N ARG A 85 11.09 8.07 -5.65
CA ARG A 85 10.48 9.29 -6.21
C ARG A 85 10.65 9.45 -7.72
N ASN A 86 11.61 8.74 -8.33
CA ASN A 86 11.88 8.74 -9.77
C ASN A 86 11.14 7.60 -10.48
N GLY A 87 10.32 6.81 -9.77
CA GLY A 87 9.60 5.68 -10.34
C GLY A 87 10.45 4.44 -10.57
N MET A 88 11.68 4.40 -10.05
CA MET A 88 12.59 3.26 -10.23
C MET A 88 12.48 2.29 -9.06
N LEU A 89 12.67 1.00 -9.36
CA LEU A 89 12.85 -0.04 -8.36
C LEU A 89 14.16 0.19 -7.62
N SER A 90 14.12 0.01 -6.31
CA SER A 90 15.27 0.14 -5.43
C SER A 90 15.44 -1.17 -4.68
N GLY A 91 16.66 -1.66 -4.60
CA GLY A 91 17.01 -2.93 -3.98
C GLY A 91 18.49 -3.22 -4.19
N LYS A 92 19.09 -3.99 -3.29
CA LYS A 92 20.48 -4.41 -3.43
C LYS A 92 20.54 -5.58 -4.43
N HIS A 93 21.58 -5.60 -5.26
CA HIS A 93 21.95 -6.77 -6.08
C HIS A 93 22.31 -7.94 -5.17
#